data_AF-A0A2S8FU31-F1
#
_entry.id   AF-A0A2S8FU31-F1
#
_cell.length_a   1.000
_cell.length_b   1.000
_cell.length_c   1.000
_cell.angle_alpha   90.00
_cell.angle_beta   90.00
_cell.angle_gamma   90.00
#
_symmetry.space_group_name_H-M   'P 1'
#
loop_
_entity.id
_entity.type
_entity.pdbx_description
1 polymer ?
#
loop_
_entity_poly.entity_id
_entity_poly.type
_entity_poly.pdbx_seq_one_letter_code
_entity_poly.pdbx_strand_id
1 'polypeptide(L)'
;MTDDEEQFDLSAMFADDADDGGLSLDRLSETYAEALGSRPAPFQEEKPAEDEESAEDQSTAEAISRLADEAEADDPCELSPTTILEAILFVGHASNDKLTAEKAASVMRGVQADEIDDLVTQLNRKYEAEGCPYEITAVGGTYRMALRDDFRTLREKFYGKVREAKLSQPAIDVLSLVAYNQGATREEVDDMRKKPSGPILTQLVRRRLLRVQPDPEDKRLKRYTTTERFLQLFGLTALDDLPQPQSLDD
;
A
#
# COMPACT_ATOMS: atom_id res chain seq x y z
N MET A 1 -15.91 -23.13 51.71
CA MET A 1 -16.94 -22.68 50.77
C MET A 1 -16.16 -21.94 49.70
N THR A 2 -16.11 -22.59 48.55
CA THR A 2 -15.18 -22.46 47.42
C THR A 2 -15.33 -21.15 46.65
N ASP A 3 -14.24 -20.80 45.97
CA ASP A 3 -14.03 -19.68 45.06
C ASP A 3 -15.14 -19.52 44.01
N ASP A 4 -15.48 -18.27 43.67
CA ASP A 4 -16.32 -17.90 42.53
C ASP A 4 -15.46 -17.16 41.49
N GLU A 5 -15.39 -17.73 40.29
CA GLU A 5 -14.72 -17.19 39.10
C GLU A 5 -15.59 -16.11 38.44
N GLU A 6 -15.05 -14.90 38.24
CA GLU A 6 -15.71 -13.83 37.48
C GLU A 6 -15.67 -14.16 35.97
N GLN A 7 -16.84 -14.47 35.42
CA GLN A 7 -17.06 -14.72 34.00
C GLN A 7 -17.30 -13.38 33.28
N PHE A 8 -16.37 -12.99 32.40
CA PHE A 8 -16.48 -11.78 31.56
C PHE A 8 -17.57 -11.96 30.48
N ASP A 9 -18.66 -11.22 30.60
CA ASP A 9 -19.78 -11.21 29.65
C ASP A 9 -19.52 -10.25 28.48
N LEU A 10 -19.24 -10.82 27.30
CA LEU A 10 -18.99 -10.13 26.03
C LEU A 10 -20.27 -9.54 25.39
N SER A 11 -21.46 -9.80 25.94
CA SER A 11 -22.72 -9.32 25.36
C SER A 11 -23.01 -7.83 25.64
N ALA A 12 -22.37 -7.24 26.65
CA ALA A 12 -22.59 -5.85 27.05
C ALA A 12 -21.84 -4.82 26.18
N MET A 13 -20.90 -5.25 25.33
CA MET A 13 -20.08 -4.33 24.53
C MET A 13 -20.77 -3.88 23.22
N PHE A 14 -21.91 -4.48 22.87
CA PHE A 14 -22.64 -4.21 21.63
C PHE A 14 -24.00 -3.55 21.84
N ALA A 15 -24.29 -3.08 23.07
CA ALA A 15 -25.57 -2.48 23.42
C ALA A 15 -25.40 -1.01 23.85
N ASP A 16 -24.93 -0.17 22.94
CA ASP A 16 -25.48 1.18 22.70
C ASP A 16 -24.63 1.89 21.64
N ASP A 17 -25.17 2.04 20.44
CA ASP A 17 -24.91 3.18 19.56
C ASP A 17 -26.14 3.32 18.65
N ALA A 18 -27.23 3.77 19.25
CA ALA A 18 -28.30 4.43 18.53
C ALA A 18 -27.86 5.89 18.30
N ASP A 19 -27.54 6.28 17.05
CA ASP A 19 -28.03 7.51 16.40
C ASP A 19 -27.33 7.73 15.03
N ASP A 20 -27.66 6.90 14.03
CA ASP A 20 -27.33 7.20 12.62
C ASP A 20 -28.61 7.24 11.79
N GLY A 21 -29.37 8.32 11.94
CA GLY A 21 -30.09 8.97 10.83
C GLY A 21 -31.03 8.13 9.94
N GLY A 22 -31.67 7.07 10.45
CA GLY A 22 -32.82 6.45 9.79
C GLY A 22 -32.55 5.71 8.48
N LEU A 23 -31.37 5.09 8.35
CA LEU A 23 -31.05 4.16 7.27
C LEU A 23 -30.93 2.74 7.83
N SER A 24 -32.07 2.07 8.03
CA SER A 24 -32.06 0.63 8.30
C SER A 24 -31.70 -0.14 7.03
N LEU A 25 -31.05 -1.30 7.22
CA LEU A 25 -30.70 -2.23 6.15
C LEU A 25 -31.96 -2.66 5.35
N ASP A 26 -33.11 -2.69 6.03
CA ASP A 26 -34.43 -2.94 5.44
C ASP A 26 -34.89 -1.80 4.51
N ARG A 27 -34.60 -0.54 4.83
CA ARG A 27 -34.96 0.60 3.96
C ARG A 27 -34.09 0.63 2.70
N LEU A 28 -32.84 0.18 2.81
CA LEU A 28 -31.93 0.01 1.68
C LEU A 28 -32.40 -1.12 0.74
N SER A 29 -32.90 -2.23 1.29
CA SER A 29 -33.42 -3.34 0.47
C SER A 29 -34.73 -2.98 -0.22
N GLU A 30 -35.63 -2.24 0.44
CA GLU A 30 -36.87 -1.73 -0.15
C GLU A 30 -36.60 -0.74 -1.30
N THR A 31 -35.72 0.25 -1.10
CA THR A 31 -35.37 1.22 -2.16
C THR A 31 -34.66 0.57 -3.35
N TYR A 32 -33.85 -0.47 -3.11
CA TYR A 32 -33.23 -1.28 -4.17
C TYR A 32 -34.28 -2.09 -4.95
N ALA A 33 -35.26 -2.68 -4.26
CA ALA A 33 -36.36 -3.42 -4.88
C ALA A 33 -37.27 -2.49 -5.73
N GLU A 34 -37.57 -1.29 -5.25
CA GLU A 34 -38.31 -0.27 -6.02
C GLU A 34 -37.55 0.17 -7.28
N ALA A 35 -36.23 0.33 -7.21
CA ALA A 35 -35.39 0.70 -8.35
C ALA A 35 -35.31 -0.40 -9.43
N LEU A 36 -35.40 -1.67 -9.04
CA LEU A 36 -35.40 -2.82 -9.95
C LEU A 36 -36.77 -3.09 -10.58
N GLY A 37 -37.86 -2.65 -9.95
CA GLY A 37 -39.23 -2.80 -10.46
C GLY A 37 -39.52 -2.05 -11.78
N SER A 38 -38.60 -1.21 -12.27
CA SER A 38 -38.77 -0.44 -13.50
C SER A 38 -37.65 -0.61 -14.53
N ARG A 39 -36.87 -1.69 -14.47
CA ARG A 39 -35.90 -1.99 -15.54
C ARG A 39 -35.69 -3.50 -15.71
N PRO A 40 -35.83 -4.07 -16.92
CA PRO A 40 -35.54 -5.49 -17.13
C PRO A 40 -34.06 -5.78 -16.86
N ALA A 41 -33.79 -6.86 -16.10
CA ALA A 41 -32.45 -7.31 -15.76
C ALA A 41 -31.67 -7.76 -17.03
N PRO A 42 -30.38 -7.41 -17.17
CA PRO A 42 -29.59 -7.71 -18.37
C PRO A 42 -29.09 -9.16 -18.47
N PHE A 43 -29.43 -10.03 -17.52
CA PHE A 43 -29.04 -11.43 -17.54
C PHE A 43 -30.28 -12.30 -17.30
N GLN A 44 -30.84 -12.81 -18.40
CA GLN A 44 -31.73 -13.97 -18.35
C GLN A 44 -30.85 -15.20 -18.11
N GLU A 45 -31.05 -15.87 -16.98
CA GLU A 45 -30.57 -17.23 -16.79
C GLU A 45 -31.38 -18.15 -17.71
N GLU A 46 -30.76 -18.58 -18.81
CA GLU A 46 -31.25 -19.74 -19.56
C GLU A 46 -31.02 -20.99 -18.70
N LYS A 47 -32.14 -21.66 -18.39
CA LYS A 47 -32.17 -22.94 -17.68
C LYS A 47 -31.46 -24.01 -18.52
N PRO A 48 -30.57 -24.86 -17.97
CA PRO A 48 -30.06 -25.99 -18.72
C PRO A 48 -31.16 -27.03 -18.91
N ALA A 49 -31.34 -27.48 -20.14
CA ALA A 49 -32.07 -28.70 -20.45
C ALA A 49 -31.15 -29.89 -20.17
N GLU A 50 -31.68 -30.90 -19.49
CA GLU A 50 -31.03 -32.18 -19.27
C GLU A 50 -31.09 -33.05 -20.54
N ASP A 51 -30.01 -33.83 -20.70
CA ASP A 51 -29.81 -35.02 -21.54
C ASP A 51 -29.44 -34.85 -23.02
N GLU A 52 -28.14 -35.05 -23.31
CA GLU A 52 -27.68 -36.01 -24.33
C GLU A 52 -26.22 -36.45 -24.06
N GLU A 53 -26.01 -37.77 -24.11
CA GLU A 53 -24.76 -38.51 -23.90
C GLU A 53 -23.65 -38.18 -24.92
N SER A 54 -22.39 -38.35 -24.49
CA SER A 54 -21.33 -39.14 -25.17
C SER A 54 -19.95 -38.46 -25.30
N ALA A 55 -18.98 -39.11 -24.65
CA ALA A 55 -17.57 -39.29 -25.04
C ALA A 55 -16.60 -38.11 -24.93
N GLU A 56 -15.91 -37.97 -23.78
CA GLU A 56 -14.55 -37.37 -23.71
C GLU A 56 -13.75 -37.65 -22.39
N ASP A 57 -14.14 -38.62 -21.57
CA ASP A 57 -13.62 -38.78 -20.19
C ASP A 57 -12.31 -39.58 -20.01
N GLN A 58 -11.54 -39.86 -21.08
CA GLN A 58 -10.33 -40.69 -20.96
C GLN A 58 -9.00 -39.90 -20.92
N SER A 59 -8.99 -38.61 -21.25
CA SER A 59 -7.75 -37.82 -21.29
C SER A 59 -7.44 -37.05 -20.00
N THR A 60 -8.45 -36.74 -19.19
CA THR A 60 -8.32 -35.92 -17.98
C THR A 60 -7.94 -36.76 -16.77
N ALA A 61 -8.49 -37.97 -16.64
CA ALA A 61 -8.18 -38.88 -15.53
C ALA A 61 -6.71 -39.33 -15.51
N GLU A 62 -6.11 -39.62 -16.67
CA GLU A 62 -4.68 -39.96 -16.74
C GLU A 62 -3.77 -38.74 -16.49
N ALA A 63 -4.19 -37.54 -16.90
CA ALA A 63 -3.42 -36.31 -16.63
C ALA A 63 -3.45 -35.96 -15.13
N ILE A 64 -4.60 -36.16 -14.47
CA ILE A 64 -4.76 -35.97 -13.02
C ILE A 64 -3.99 -37.04 -12.24
N SER A 65 -3.96 -38.29 -12.70
CA SER A 65 -3.18 -39.36 -12.06
C SER A 65 -1.68 -39.11 -12.15
N ARG A 66 -1.16 -38.60 -13.27
CA ARG A 66 0.27 -38.25 -13.42
C ARG A 66 0.67 -37.07 -12.53
N LEU A 67 -0.22 -36.11 -12.33
CA LEU A 67 -0.03 -34.99 -11.39
C LEU A 67 -0.09 -35.44 -9.92
N ALA A 68 -0.81 -36.52 -9.62
CA ALA A 68 -0.89 -37.09 -8.27
C ALA A 68 0.34 -37.93 -7.91
N ASP A 69 0.93 -38.65 -8.88
CA ASP A 69 2.16 -39.44 -8.65
C ASP A 69 3.42 -38.56 -8.49
N GLU A 70 3.41 -37.30 -8.96
CA GLU A 70 4.49 -36.33 -8.73
C GLU A 70 4.38 -35.59 -7.38
N ALA A 71 3.30 -35.81 -6.62
CA ALA A 71 3.05 -35.16 -5.33
C ALA A 71 3.63 -35.92 -4.12
N GLU A 72 4.31 -37.05 -4.34
CA GLU A 72 5.07 -37.81 -3.34
C GLU A 72 6.57 -37.41 -3.39
N ALA A 73 6.86 -36.11 -3.46
CA ALA A 73 8.19 -35.56 -3.24
C ALA A 73 8.10 -34.57 -2.06
N ASP A 74 8.81 -34.90 -0.98
CA ASP A 74 9.18 -34.09 0.20
C ASP A 74 8.41 -32.78 0.43
N ASP A 75 7.76 -32.67 1.60
CA ASP A 75 7.07 -31.45 2.06
C ASP A 75 7.91 -30.18 1.75
N PRO A 76 7.52 -29.34 0.76
CA PRO A 76 8.44 -28.42 0.08
C PRO A 76 8.81 -27.17 0.91
N CYS A 77 8.25 -27.02 2.11
CA CYS A 77 8.39 -25.82 2.95
C CYS A 77 8.98 -26.16 4.33
N GLU A 78 10.22 -26.64 4.38
CA GLU A 78 10.95 -26.66 5.65
C GLU A 78 11.06 -25.24 6.23
N LEU A 79 10.70 -25.11 7.51
CA LEU A 79 10.77 -23.85 8.24
C LEU A 79 12.23 -23.48 8.53
N SER A 80 12.84 -22.77 7.58
CA SER A 80 14.17 -22.18 7.69
C SER A 80 14.10 -20.67 7.97
N PRO A 81 15.15 -20.06 8.53
CA PRO A 81 15.24 -18.60 8.66
C PRO A 81 15.00 -17.88 7.34
N THR A 82 15.49 -18.41 6.22
CA THR A 82 15.26 -17.86 4.89
C THR A 82 13.78 -17.91 4.47
N THR A 83 13.09 -19.04 4.71
CA THR A 83 11.66 -19.20 4.39
C THR A 83 10.80 -18.26 5.23
N ILE A 84 11.14 -18.09 6.51
CA ILE A 84 10.43 -17.17 7.41
C ILE A 84 10.63 -15.72 6.97
N LEU A 85 11.85 -15.32 6.63
CA LEU A 85 12.16 -13.97 6.18
C LEU A 85 11.42 -13.64 4.86
N GLU A 86 11.44 -14.58 3.92
CA GLU A 86 10.68 -14.49 2.66
C GLU A 86 9.18 -14.31 2.93
N ALA A 87 8.59 -15.12 3.82
CA ALA A 87 7.18 -15.01 4.17
C ALA A 87 6.83 -13.65 4.80
N ILE A 88 7.67 -13.13 5.71
CA ILE A 88 7.46 -11.81 6.34
C ILE A 88 7.55 -10.70 5.28
N LEU A 89 8.53 -10.77 4.38
CA LEU A 89 8.69 -9.79 3.30
C LEU A 89 7.57 -9.84 2.26
N PHE A 90 7.01 -11.02 2.01
CA PHE A 90 5.87 -11.22 1.12
C PHE A 90 4.59 -10.63 1.70
N VAL A 91 4.31 -10.89 2.99
CA VAL A 91 3.17 -10.28 3.69
C VAL A 91 3.33 -8.75 3.77
N GLY A 92 4.55 -8.29 4.01
CA GLY A 92 4.88 -6.87 4.09
C GLY A 92 4.18 -6.16 5.26
N HIS A 93 4.19 -4.82 5.24
CA HIS A 93 3.46 -4.01 6.21
C HIS A 93 2.07 -3.65 5.69
N ALA A 94 1.07 -3.53 6.58
CA ALA A 94 -0.30 -3.16 6.20
C ALA A 94 -0.40 -1.80 5.49
N SER A 95 0.55 -0.89 5.76
CA SER A 95 0.66 0.42 5.08
C SER A 95 1.65 0.41 3.90
N ASN A 96 2.13 -0.76 3.48
CA ASN A 96 3.14 -0.97 2.44
C ASN A 96 4.49 -0.28 2.72
N ASP A 97 4.81 -0.09 4.01
CA ASP A 97 6.10 0.41 4.47
C ASP A 97 7.21 -0.65 4.34
N LYS A 98 8.46 -0.19 4.35
CA LYS A 98 9.63 -1.08 4.29
C LYS A 98 9.85 -1.76 5.66
N LEU A 99 10.28 -3.01 5.63
CA LEU A 99 10.56 -3.80 6.83
C LEU A 99 11.94 -3.44 7.40
N THR A 100 12.06 -3.07 8.68
CA THR A 100 13.37 -2.84 9.31
C THR A 100 14.03 -4.16 9.72
N ALA A 101 15.37 -4.21 9.74
CA ALA A 101 16.14 -5.36 10.22
C ALA A 101 15.71 -5.80 11.63
N GLU A 102 15.57 -4.83 12.54
CA GLU A 102 15.16 -5.06 13.93
C GLU A 102 13.77 -5.71 14.01
N LYS A 103 12.84 -5.27 13.16
CA LYS A 103 11.49 -5.82 13.15
C LYS A 103 11.48 -7.23 12.58
N ALA A 104 12.24 -7.50 11.52
CA ALA A 104 12.38 -8.85 10.96
C ALA A 104 12.96 -9.82 12.00
N ALA A 105 14.10 -9.44 12.62
CA ALA A 105 14.75 -10.22 13.67
C ALA A 105 13.82 -10.47 14.87
N SER A 106 12.99 -9.50 15.27
CA SER A 106 12.06 -9.67 16.41
C SER A 106 11.02 -10.79 16.24
N VAL A 107 10.70 -11.16 14.99
CA VAL A 107 9.74 -12.21 14.66
C VAL A 107 10.44 -13.57 14.49
N MET A 108 11.74 -13.56 14.20
CA MET A 108 12.56 -14.74 13.93
C MET A 108 13.26 -15.21 15.21
N ARG A 109 13.09 -16.47 15.59
CA ARG A 109 13.77 -17.01 16.77
C ARG A 109 15.25 -17.25 16.46
N GLY A 110 16.14 -16.66 17.25
CA GLY A 110 17.58 -16.91 17.21
C GLY A 110 18.31 -16.23 16.04
N VAL A 111 17.70 -15.22 15.42
CA VAL A 111 18.31 -14.43 14.35
C VAL A 111 18.50 -13.00 14.82
N GLN A 112 19.70 -12.48 14.62
CA GLN A 112 20.08 -11.12 14.98
C GLN A 112 19.88 -10.17 13.79
N ALA A 113 19.77 -8.86 14.06
CA ALA A 113 19.46 -7.87 13.03
C ALA A 113 20.57 -7.75 11.97
N ASP A 114 21.82 -8.00 12.34
CA ASP A 114 23.00 -8.05 11.47
C ASP A 114 23.01 -9.26 10.53
N GLU A 115 22.35 -10.37 10.90
CA GLU A 115 22.24 -11.56 10.05
C GLU A 115 21.18 -11.39 8.94
N ILE A 116 20.31 -10.39 9.04
CA ILE A 116 19.25 -10.17 8.04
C ILE A 116 19.84 -9.83 6.66
N ASP A 117 20.92 -9.05 6.61
CA ASP A 117 21.59 -8.71 5.35
C ASP A 117 22.14 -9.96 4.63
N ASP A 118 22.71 -10.90 5.39
CA ASP A 118 23.24 -12.15 4.87
C ASP A 118 22.11 -13.05 4.35
N LEU A 119 21.00 -13.15 5.10
CA LEU A 119 19.82 -13.91 4.69
C LEU A 119 19.17 -13.33 3.43
N VAL A 120 19.09 -12.00 3.32
CA VAL A 120 18.59 -11.30 2.13
C VAL A 120 19.51 -11.57 0.93
N THR A 121 20.83 -11.54 1.14
CA THR A 121 21.81 -11.86 0.09
C THR A 121 21.66 -13.30 -0.39
N GLN A 122 21.43 -14.24 0.53
CA GLN A 122 21.17 -15.63 0.21
C GLN A 122 19.88 -15.82 -0.59
N LEU A 123 18.78 -15.18 -0.18
CA LEU A 123 17.50 -15.22 -0.90
C LEU A 123 17.62 -14.62 -2.30
N ASN A 124 18.27 -13.47 -2.46
CA ASN A 124 18.47 -12.87 -3.77
C ASN A 124 19.28 -13.76 -4.72
N ARG A 125 20.31 -14.46 -4.22
CA ARG A 125 21.04 -15.45 -5.03
C ARG A 125 20.15 -16.61 -5.47
N LYS A 126 19.27 -17.10 -4.58
CA LYS A 126 18.30 -18.14 -4.91
C LYS A 126 17.33 -17.67 -5.99
N TYR A 127 16.75 -16.48 -5.82
CA TYR A 127 15.85 -15.87 -6.81
C TYR A 127 16.51 -15.66 -8.17
N GLU A 128 17.78 -15.25 -8.18
CA GLU A 128 18.52 -15.09 -9.42
C GLU A 128 18.78 -16.43 -10.12
N ALA A 129 19.17 -17.46 -9.36
CA ALA A 129 19.40 -18.80 -9.89
C ALA A 129 18.12 -19.47 -10.45
N GLU A 130 16.98 -19.22 -9.80
CA GLU A 130 15.66 -19.73 -10.22
C GLU A 130 15.00 -18.87 -11.30
N GLY A 131 15.62 -17.73 -11.67
CA GLY A 131 15.07 -16.82 -12.68
C GLY A 131 13.79 -16.11 -12.23
N CYS A 132 13.61 -15.92 -10.92
CA CYS A 132 12.45 -15.22 -10.36
C CYS A 132 12.39 -13.77 -10.87
N PRO A 133 11.17 -13.23 -11.11
CA PRO A 133 10.99 -11.87 -11.62
C PRO A 133 11.07 -10.80 -10.52
N TYR A 134 11.35 -11.18 -9.28
CA TYR A 134 11.41 -10.30 -8.11
C TYR A 134 12.73 -10.46 -7.36
N GLU A 135 13.06 -9.45 -6.57
CA GLU A 135 14.26 -9.37 -5.73
C GLU A 135 13.92 -8.63 -4.43
N ILE A 136 14.77 -8.77 -3.42
CA ILE A 136 14.68 -8.02 -2.17
C ILE A 136 15.60 -6.82 -2.26
N THR A 137 15.03 -5.63 -2.15
CA THR A 137 15.77 -4.35 -2.11
C THR A 137 16.12 -3.98 -0.68
N ALA A 138 17.40 -3.68 -0.42
CA ALA A 138 17.89 -3.20 0.87
C ALA A 138 18.30 -1.72 0.75
N VAL A 139 17.62 -0.82 1.48
CA VAL A 139 17.94 0.62 1.49
C VAL A 139 17.90 1.13 2.93
N GLY A 140 19.05 1.57 3.45
CA GLY A 140 19.15 2.18 4.77
C GLY A 140 18.67 1.27 5.92
N GLY A 141 19.03 -0.02 5.90
CA GLY A 141 18.62 -0.99 6.92
C GLY A 141 17.14 -1.40 6.84
N THR A 142 16.49 -1.12 5.71
CA THR A 142 15.11 -1.53 5.44
C THR A 142 15.02 -2.38 4.18
N TYR A 143 14.11 -3.35 4.19
CA TYR A 143 13.97 -4.39 3.19
C TYR A 143 12.55 -4.42 2.61
N ARG A 144 12.45 -4.77 1.32
CA ARG A 144 11.17 -5.00 0.66
C ARG A 144 11.37 -5.86 -0.59
N MET A 145 10.45 -6.79 -0.85
CA MET A 145 10.35 -7.44 -2.16
C MET A 145 9.90 -6.44 -3.23
N ALA A 146 10.62 -6.41 -4.34
CA ALA A 146 10.35 -5.57 -5.49
C ALA A 146 10.45 -6.39 -6.77
N LEU A 147 9.74 -5.95 -7.80
CA LEU A 147 9.88 -6.52 -9.13
C LEU A 147 11.24 -6.09 -9.72
N ARG A 148 11.98 -7.02 -10.33
CA ARG A 148 13.24 -6.72 -11.03
C ARG A 148 13.01 -5.71 -12.14
N ASP A 149 14.05 -4.92 -12.43
CA ASP A 149 13.98 -3.84 -13.42
C ASP A 149 13.59 -4.32 -14.82
N ASP A 150 14.02 -5.53 -15.21
CA ASP A 150 13.69 -6.15 -16.50
C ASP A 150 12.17 -6.31 -16.71
N PHE A 151 11.41 -6.43 -15.63
CA PHE A 151 9.96 -6.63 -15.64
C PHE A 151 9.19 -5.33 -15.34
N ARG A 152 9.86 -4.19 -15.17
CA ARG A 152 9.23 -2.89 -14.85
C ARG A 152 8.16 -2.49 -15.86
N THR A 153 8.31 -2.83 -17.14
CA THR A 153 7.31 -2.56 -18.19
C THR A 153 5.97 -3.28 -17.94
N LEU A 154 5.97 -4.45 -17.27
CA LEU A 154 4.73 -5.14 -16.89
C LEU A 154 3.98 -4.35 -15.82
N ARG A 155 4.69 -3.78 -14.84
CA ARG A 155 4.09 -2.89 -13.84
C ARG A 155 3.37 -1.70 -14.50
N GLU A 156 4.00 -1.10 -15.51
CA GLU A 156 3.44 0.02 -16.28
C GLU A 156 2.25 -0.36 -17.17
N LYS A 157 2.14 -1.62 -17.59
CA LYS A 157 0.96 -2.10 -18.32
C LYS A 157 -0.17 -2.47 -17.36
N PHE A 158 0.16 -3.10 -16.23
CA PHE A 158 -0.80 -3.61 -15.26
C PHE A 158 -1.52 -2.48 -14.49
N TYR A 159 -0.77 -1.52 -13.96
CA TYR A 159 -1.36 -0.36 -13.27
C TYR A 159 -1.70 0.80 -14.21
N GLY A 160 -1.53 0.61 -15.52
CA GLY A 160 -1.29 1.71 -16.46
C GLY A 160 0.03 2.43 -16.14
N LYS A 161 0.46 3.39 -16.97
CA LYS A 161 1.52 4.32 -16.57
C LYS A 161 1.14 4.79 -15.19
N VAL A 162 1.88 4.38 -14.15
CA VAL A 162 1.68 4.90 -12.81
C VAL A 162 1.76 6.39 -13.03
N ARG A 163 0.61 7.07 -12.96
CA ARG A 163 0.60 8.51 -12.82
C ARG A 163 1.10 8.74 -11.40
N GLU A 164 2.38 8.46 -11.15
CA GLU A 164 3.25 9.44 -10.55
C GLU A 164 3.09 10.64 -11.45
N ALA A 165 2.00 11.37 -11.25
CA ALA A 165 1.63 12.46 -12.11
C ALA A 165 2.76 13.45 -11.90
N LYS A 166 3.73 13.43 -12.81
CA LYS A 166 4.90 14.29 -12.75
C LYS A 166 4.39 15.66 -12.36
N LEU A 167 4.95 16.22 -11.30
CA LEU A 167 4.57 17.56 -10.90
C LEU A 167 4.85 18.44 -12.12
N SER A 168 3.83 19.19 -12.54
CA SER A 168 4.03 20.17 -13.59
C SER A 168 5.04 21.20 -13.10
N GLN A 169 5.73 21.89 -14.00
CA GLN A 169 6.70 22.93 -13.61
C GLN A 169 6.11 23.94 -12.61
N PRO A 170 4.87 24.45 -12.79
CA PRO A 170 4.25 25.33 -11.79
C PRO A 170 4.05 24.70 -10.41
N ALA A 171 3.84 23.38 -10.35
CA ALA A 171 3.71 22.66 -9.08
C ALA A 171 5.05 22.43 -8.40
N ILE A 172 6.12 22.22 -9.18
CA ILE A 172 7.49 22.18 -8.67
C ILE A 172 7.86 23.55 -8.11
N ASP A 173 7.61 24.64 -8.84
CA ASP A 173 7.94 25.99 -8.41
C ASP A 173 7.27 26.32 -7.05
N VAL A 174 5.98 26.03 -6.90
CA VAL A 174 5.24 26.24 -5.64
C VAL A 174 5.75 25.33 -4.53
N LEU A 175 6.04 24.06 -4.83
CA LEU A 175 6.59 23.13 -3.85
C LEU A 175 7.96 23.61 -3.33
N SER A 176 8.82 24.09 -4.22
CA SER A 176 10.13 24.66 -3.87
C SER A 176 9.99 25.90 -2.98
N LEU A 177 9.08 26.82 -3.32
CA LEU A 177 8.84 28.01 -2.49
C LEU A 177 8.46 27.63 -1.04
N VAL A 178 7.58 26.65 -0.87
CA VAL A 178 7.18 26.17 0.48
C VAL A 178 8.30 25.36 1.15
N ALA A 179 9.08 24.59 0.40
CA ALA A 179 10.19 23.80 0.96
C ALA A 179 11.28 24.69 1.57
N TYR A 180 11.62 25.80 0.91
CA TYR A 180 12.58 26.79 1.42
C TYR A 180 11.97 27.76 2.44
N ASN A 181 10.65 27.96 2.43
CA ASN A 181 9.92 28.84 3.36
C ASN A 181 8.90 28.02 4.14
N GLN A 182 9.40 27.16 5.02
CA GLN A 182 8.56 26.31 5.86
C GLN A 182 7.58 27.16 6.67
N GLY A 183 6.30 26.78 6.65
CA GLY A 183 5.26 27.50 7.37
C GLY A 183 4.70 28.70 6.61
N ALA A 184 4.97 28.86 5.31
CA ALA A 184 4.39 29.94 4.52
C ALA A 184 2.85 29.83 4.42
N THR A 185 2.17 30.98 4.41
CA THR A 185 0.74 31.09 4.14
C THR A 185 0.45 31.08 2.64
N ARG A 186 -0.82 30.85 2.27
CA ARG A 186 -1.22 30.92 0.86
C ARG A 186 -0.92 32.30 0.25
N GLU A 187 -1.16 33.37 0.99
CA GLU A 187 -0.98 34.74 0.52
C GLU A 187 0.49 35.03 0.27
N GLU A 188 1.37 34.65 1.21
CA GLU A 188 2.83 34.76 1.06
C GLU A 188 3.35 34.01 -0.18
N VAL A 189 2.86 32.79 -0.43
CA VAL A 189 3.24 32.00 -1.61
C VAL A 189 2.73 32.66 -2.90
N ASP A 190 1.52 33.20 -2.89
CA ASP A 190 0.94 33.90 -4.04
C ASP A 190 1.71 35.19 -4.36
N ASP A 191 2.18 35.91 -3.34
CA ASP A 191 3.01 37.11 -3.45
C ASP A 191 4.42 36.81 -3.98
N MET A 192 5.10 35.79 -3.43
CA MET A 192 6.42 35.37 -3.91
C MET A 192 6.39 34.93 -5.37
N ARG A 193 5.34 34.20 -5.78
CA ARG A 193 5.15 33.73 -7.15
C ARG A 193 4.53 34.79 -8.08
N LYS A 194 3.95 35.86 -7.52
CA LYS A 194 3.16 36.90 -8.21
C LYS A 194 1.96 36.33 -9.00
N LYS A 195 1.48 35.14 -8.64
CA LYS A 195 0.40 34.39 -9.32
C LYS A 195 -0.35 33.50 -8.34
N PRO A 196 -1.65 33.24 -8.53
CA PRO A 196 -2.44 32.40 -7.64
C PRO A 196 -1.96 30.93 -7.64
N SER A 197 -1.80 30.38 -6.45
CA SER A 197 -1.24 29.04 -6.18
C SER A 197 -2.18 28.14 -5.41
N GLY A 198 -3.36 28.63 -4.99
CA GLY A 198 -4.35 27.89 -4.22
C GLY A 198 -4.70 26.48 -4.74
N PRO A 199 -5.01 26.29 -6.04
CA PRO A 199 -5.27 24.96 -6.60
C PRO A 199 -4.07 24.02 -6.52
N ILE A 200 -2.86 24.55 -6.74
CA ILE A 200 -1.60 23.81 -6.70
C ILE A 200 -1.28 23.38 -5.27
N LEU A 201 -1.41 24.29 -4.29
CA LEU A 201 -1.26 23.98 -2.87
C LEU A 201 -2.22 22.87 -2.44
N THR A 202 -3.50 22.96 -2.85
CA THR A 202 -4.50 21.93 -2.56
C THR A 202 -4.12 20.59 -3.19
N GLN A 203 -3.62 20.59 -4.41
CA GLN A 203 -3.13 19.39 -5.10
C GLN A 203 -1.92 18.78 -4.38
N LEU A 204 -0.94 19.59 -3.94
CA LEU A 204 0.25 19.14 -3.22
C LEU A 204 -0.10 18.55 -1.85
N VAL A 205 -1.09 19.13 -1.15
CA VAL A 205 -1.62 18.57 0.11
C VAL A 205 -2.33 17.24 -0.11
N ARG A 206 -3.19 17.13 -1.13
CA ARG A 206 -3.85 15.84 -1.48
C ARG A 206 -2.84 14.74 -1.81
N ARG A 207 -1.70 15.11 -2.39
CA ARG A 207 -0.59 14.21 -2.68
C ARG A 207 0.32 13.94 -1.48
N ARG A 208 -0.01 14.48 -0.31
CA ARG A 208 0.79 14.35 0.91
C ARG A 208 2.23 14.86 0.75
N LEU A 209 2.51 15.76 -0.18
CA LEU A 209 3.83 16.41 -0.30
C LEU A 209 3.91 17.63 0.62
N LEU A 210 2.77 18.27 0.87
CA LEU A 210 2.59 19.32 1.86
C LEU A 210 1.55 18.89 2.90
N ARG A 211 1.64 19.46 4.09
CA ARG A 211 0.63 19.40 5.16
C ARG A 211 0.19 20.82 5.50
N VAL A 212 -1.05 20.97 5.95
CA VAL A 212 -1.59 22.22 6.48
C VAL A 212 -1.55 22.18 7.99
N GLN A 213 -1.02 23.25 8.60
CA GLN A 213 -1.07 23.48 10.04
C GLN A 213 -1.81 24.80 10.31
N PRO A 214 -2.65 24.87 11.35
CA PRO A 214 -3.22 26.14 11.77
C PRO A 214 -2.10 27.06 12.26
N ASP A 215 -2.23 28.35 12.00
CA ASP A 215 -1.31 29.33 12.53
C ASP A 215 -1.46 29.43 14.08
N PRO A 216 -0.35 29.54 14.83
CA PRO A 216 -0.38 29.58 16.29
C PRO A 216 -1.04 30.86 16.86
N GLU A 217 -0.97 31.98 16.15
CA GLU A 217 -1.53 33.27 16.54
C GLU A 217 -2.95 33.47 16.01
N ASP A 218 -3.22 33.06 14.77
CA ASP A 218 -4.57 33.12 14.16
C ASP A 218 -5.01 31.77 13.60
N LYS A 219 -5.86 31.05 14.35
CA LYS A 219 -6.39 29.74 13.96
C LYS A 219 -7.14 29.70 12.61
N ARG A 220 -7.51 30.86 12.04
CA ARG A 220 -8.14 30.94 10.70
C ARG A 220 -7.11 30.88 9.57
N LEU A 221 -5.88 31.28 9.84
CA LEU A 221 -4.79 31.23 8.88
C LEU A 221 -4.21 29.82 8.80
N LYS A 222 -3.84 29.42 7.59
CA LYS A 222 -3.33 28.10 7.26
C LYS A 222 -1.90 28.23 6.77
N ARG A 223 -0.98 27.57 7.45
CA ARG A 223 0.43 27.46 7.09
C ARG A 223 0.70 26.12 6.40
N TYR A 224 1.58 26.14 5.41
CA TYR A 224 1.95 24.96 4.65
C TYR A 224 3.38 24.53 5.01
N THR A 225 3.57 23.24 5.25
CA THR A 225 4.88 22.64 5.55
C THR A 225 5.07 21.37 4.72
N THR A 226 6.32 21.01 4.43
CA THR A 226 6.63 19.75 3.73
C THR A 226 6.46 18.54 4.65
N THR A 227 6.28 17.35 4.07
CA THR A 227 6.08 16.09 4.81
C THR A 227 7.26 15.14 4.68
N GLU A 228 7.25 14.03 5.43
CA GLU A 228 8.22 12.94 5.25
C GLU A 228 8.19 12.35 3.83
N ARG A 229 7.02 12.32 3.20
CA ARG A 229 6.90 11.86 1.80
C ARG A 229 7.70 12.75 0.84
N PHE A 230 7.80 14.05 1.12
CA PHE A 230 8.67 14.94 0.35
C PHE A 230 10.13 14.49 0.49
N LEU A 231 10.63 14.29 1.71
CA LEU A 231 12.00 13.84 1.96
C LEU A 231 12.31 12.53 1.24
N GLN A 232 11.41 11.54 1.34
CA GLN A 232 11.55 10.25 0.66
C GLN A 232 11.61 10.38 -0.87
N LEU A 233 10.78 11.27 -1.45
CA LEU A 233 10.72 11.45 -2.89
C LEU A 233 11.95 12.17 -3.46
N PHE A 234 12.56 13.06 -2.67
CA PHE A 234 13.78 13.79 -3.04
C PHE A 234 15.07 13.14 -2.53
N GLY A 235 14.98 12.00 -1.82
CA GLY A 235 16.14 11.27 -1.30
C GLY A 235 16.89 12.02 -0.21
N LEU A 236 16.20 12.88 0.55
CA LEU A 236 16.76 13.69 1.62
C LEU A 236 16.55 13.01 2.97
N THR A 237 17.51 13.14 3.88
CA THR A 237 17.38 12.67 5.26
C THR A 237 16.74 13.73 6.16
N ALA A 238 17.02 15.00 5.91
CA ALA A 238 16.47 16.14 6.61
C ALA A 238 16.17 17.31 5.65
N LEU A 239 15.39 18.29 6.11
CA LEU A 239 15.16 19.52 5.33
C LEU A 239 16.44 20.36 5.19
N ASP A 240 17.37 20.23 6.12
CA ASP A 240 18.67 20.93 6.09
C ASP A 240 19.59 20.43 4.95
N ASP A 241 19.28 19.26 4.37
CA ASP A 241 19.99 18.72 3.21
C ASP A 241 19.57 19.40 1.90
N LEU A 242 18.60 20.34 1.95
CA LEU A 242 18.21 21.11 0.78
C LEU A 242 19.38 21.98 0.30
N PRO A 243 19.61 22.08 -1.03
CA PRO A 243 20.65 22.94 -1.57
C PRO A 243 20.51 24.37 -1.04
N GLN A 244 21.56 24.94 -0.46
CA GLN A 244 21.47 26.32 0.01
C GLN A 244 21.16 27.25 -1.17
N PRO A 245 20.23 28.21 -1.01
CA PRO A 245 19.95 29.20 -2.04
C PRO A 245 21.12 30.21 -2.11
N GLN A 246 22.26 29.82 -2.67
CA GLN A 246 23.40 30.71 -2.89
C GLN A 246 23.37 31.26 -4.32
N SER A 247 23.22 32.59 -4.37
CA SER A 247 23.59 33.55 -5.43
C SER A 247 23.32 33.15 -6.89
N LEU A 248 22.14 33.53 -7.38
CA LEU A 248 21.92 33.83 -8.81
C LEU A 248 22.57 35.19 -9.13
N ASP A 249 23.90 35.26 -9.08
CA ASP A 249 24.66 36.37 -9.66
C ASP A 249 25.57 35.77 -10.74
N ASP A 250 25.09 35.79 -11.98
CA ASP A 250 25.87 35.85 -13.24
C ASP A 250 24.96 36.40 -14.36
#